data_AF-A0AAP4EAA1-F1
#
_entry.id   AF-A0AAP4EAA1-F1
#
_cell.length_a   1.000
_cell.length_b   1.000
_cell.length_c   1.000
_cell.angle_alpha   90.00
_cell.angle_beta   90.00
_cell.angle_gamma   90.00
#
_symmetry.space_group_name_H-M   'P 1'
#
loop_
_entity.id
_entity.type
_entity.pdbx_description
1 polymer ?
#
loop_
_entity_poly.entity_id
_entity_poly.type
_entity_poly.pdbx_seq_one_letter_code
_entity_poly.pdbx_strand_id
1 'polypeptide(L)'
;MSTDKQLDKTLNIGTEIPLGEGIVKHVKIGTIALIRQVRQLMSGNEYKFYFSIGREKWDATEDRAEVDWPKVEALHKEAFNLVLVEGLTEEEYENVNEEGIKELVGLLERFL
;
A
#
# COMPACT_ATOMS: atom_id res chain seq x y z
N MET A 1 -6.22 -13.76 29.30
CA MET A 1 -5.78 -13.25 27.98
C MET A 1 -4.86 -12.08 28.26
N SER A 2 -3.59 -12.17 27.85
CA SER A 2 -2.54 -11.26 28.36
C SER A 2 -2.67 -9.85 27.80
N THR A 3 -2.65 -8.88 28.72
CA THR A 3 -2.58 -7.43 28.51
C THR A 3 -1.36 -7.00 27.68
N ASP A 4 -0.34 -7.87 27.57
CA ASP A 4 0.89 -7.62 26.79
C ASP A 4 0.65 -7.39 25.30
N LYS A 5 -0.29 -8.12 24.67
CA LYS A 5 -0.54 -8.00 23.22
C LYS A 5 -1.14 -6.66 22.82
N GLN A 6 -1.73 -5.92 23.76
CA GLN A 6 -2.43 -4.66 23.50
C GLN A 6 -1.47 -3.47 23.60
N LEU A 7 -0.50 -3.52 24.53
CA LEU A 7 0.56 -2.52 24.69
C LEU A 7 1.52 -2.47 23.50
N ASP A 8 1.86 -3.62 22.92
CA ASP A 8 2.75 -3.72 21.75
C ASP A 8 2.17 -3.04 20.49
N LYS A 9 0.83 -2.97 20.39
CA LYS A 9 0.17 -2.36 19.24
C LYS A 9 0.30 -0.85 19.23
N THR A 10 0.24 -0.19 20.38
CA THR A 10 0.37 1.28 20.49
C THR A 10 1.78 1.79 20.24
N LEU A 11 2.82 0.98 20.48
CA LEU A 11 4.22 1.39 20.30
C LEU A 11 4.68 1.44 18.83
N ASN A 12 3.94 0.81 17.92
CA ASN A 12 4.28 0.73 16.50
C ASN A 12 3.38 1.60 15.62
N ILE A 13 2.62 2.53 16.20
CA ILE A 13 1.72 3.45 15.50
C ILE A 13 2.48 4.75 15.24
N GLY A 14 2.64 5.09 13.98
CA GLY A 14 3.22 6.32 13.49
C GLY A 14 2.15 7.35 13.13
N THR A 15 2.41 8.12 12.08
CA THR A 15 1.55 9.22 11.64
C THR A 15 0.19 8.72 11.14
N GLU A 16 -0.85 9.52 11.34
CA GLU A 16 -2.14 9.36 10.68
C GLU A 16 -2.10 9.95 9.27
N ILE A 17 -2.75 9.28 8.31
CA ILE A 17 -2.95 9.79 6.94
C ILE A 17 -4.43 9.75 6.58
N PRO A 18 -5.00 10.86 6.08
CA PRO A 18 -6.35 10.86 5.51
C PRO A 18 -6.30 10.30 4.10
N LEU A 19 -7.23 9.40 3.76
CA LEU A 19 -7.31 8.76 2.44
C LEU A 19 -8.61 9.12 1.68
N GLY A 20 -9.58 9.70 2.36
CA GLY A 20 -10.90 9.99 1.80
C GLY A 20 -11.83 10.53 2.88
N GLU A 21 -13.08 10.78 2.51
CA GLU A 21 -14.09 11.24 3.46
C GLU A 21 -14.34 10.17 4.53
N GLY A 22 -13.99 10.48 5.79
CA GLY A 22 -14.13 9.53 6.90
C GLY A 22 -13.10 8.40 6.93
N ILE A 23 -12.13 8.36 6.01
CA ILE A 23 -11.11 7.31 5.94
C ILE A 23 -9.78 7.88 6.46
N VAL A 24 -9.43 7.49 7.69
CA VAL A 24 -8.14 7.84 8.32
C VAL A 24 -7.44 6.55 8.71
N LYS A 25 -6.16 6.44 8.33
CA LYS A 25 -5.33 5.26 8.60
C LYS A 25 -4.09 5.63 9.37
N HIS A 26 -3.62 4.70 10.19
CA HIS A 26 -2.35 4.86 10.88
C HIS A 26 -1.24 4.12 10.16
N VAL A 27 -0.10 4.78 10.02
CA VAL A 27 1.09 4.20 9.43
C VAL A 27 1.86 3.44 10.50
N LYS A 28 2.35 2.24 10.20
CA LYS A 28 3.27 1.52 11.07
C LYS A 28 4.62 2.22 11.12
N ILE A 29 5.24 2.28 12.29
CA ILE A 29 6.62 2.76 12.41
C ILE A 29 7.53 1.84 11.58
N GLY A 30 8.27 2.44 10.64
CA GLY A 30 9.17 1.73 9.74
C GLY A 30 10.36 1.13 10.49
N THR A 31 10.27 -0.15 10.85
CA THR A 31 11.45 -0.91 11.29
C THR A 31 12.27 -1.35 10.09
N ILE A 32 13.57 -1.61 10.28
CA ILE A 32 14.44 -2.14 9.21
C ILE A 32 13.86 -3.43 8.60
N ALA A 33 13.27 -4.28 9.44
CA ALA A 33 12.62 -5.51 8.99
C ALA A 33 11.42 -5.24 8.08
N LEU A 34 10.55 -4.29 8.45
CA LEU A 34 9.39 -3.89 7.64
C LEU A 34 9.83 -3.28 6.31
N ILE A 35 10.81 -2.36 6.34
CA ILE A 35 11.38 -1.75 5.13
C ILE A 35 11.91 -2.83 4.18
N ARG A 36 12.67 -3.81 4.70
CA ARG A 36 13.18 -4.92 3.88
C ARG A 36 12.05 -5.76 3.28
N GLN A 37 11.00 -6.02 4.05
CA GLN A 37 9.85 -6.79 3.59
C GLN A 37 9.11 -6.07 2.45
N VAL A 38 8.87 -4.75 2.59
CA VAL A 38 8.24 -3.95 1.53
C VAL A 38 9.12 -3.90 0.28
N ARG A 39 10.43 -3.70 0.41
CA ARG A 39 11.37 -3.73 -0.72
C ARG A 39 11.42 -5.08 -1.44
N GLN A 40 11.34 -6.17 -0.69
CA GLN A 40 11.28 -7.52 -1.27
C GLN A 40 9.97 -7.76 -2.01
N LEU A 41 8.84 -7.35 -1.43
CA LEU A 41 7.53 -7.46 -2.06
C LEU A 41 7.48 -6.67 -3.37
N MET A 42 7.95 -5.41 -3.34
CA MET A 42 7.91 -4.51 -4.49
C MET A 42 9.07 -4.73 -5.48
N SER A 43 9.92 -5.74 -5.25
CA SER A 43 11.08 -5.98 -6.10
C SER A 43 10.65 -6.33 -7.53
N GLY A 44 11.20 -5.61 -8.51
CA GLY A 44 10.86 -5.79 -9.92
C GLY A 44 9.54 -5.16 -10.35
N ASN A 45 8.81 -4.48 -9.46
CA ASN A 45 7.71 -3.62 -9.87
C ASN A 45 8.25 -2.22 -10.25
N GLU A 46 8.06 -1.84 -11.51
CA GLU A 46 8.50 -0.55 -12.05
C GLU A 46 7.35 0.47 -12.17
N TYR A 47 6.12 0.03 -11.91
CA TYR A 47 4.93 0.85 -12.10
C TYR A 47 4.46 1.47 -10.79
N LYS A 48 4.05 2.74 -10.86
CA LYS A 48 3.44 3.43 -9.71
C LYS A 48 1.99 2.98 -9.54
N PHE A 49 1.53 2.97 -8.29
CA PHE A 49 0.17 2.56 -7.91
C PHE A 49 -0.92 3.22 -8.77
N TYR A 50 -0.93 4.56 -8.88
CA TYR A 50 -1.96 5.29 -9.62
C TYR A 50 -2.04 4.94 -11.12
N PHE A 51 -0.97 4.39 -11.70
CA PHE A 51 -1.00 3.91 -13.09
C PHE A 51 -1.67 2.55 -13.24
N SER A 52 -1.75 1.75 -12.17
CA SER A 52 -2.33 0.40 -12.18
C SER A 52 -3.83 0.35 -11.87
N ILE A 53 -4.35 1.33 -11.12
CA ILE A 53 -5.73 1.32 -10.60
C ILE A 53 -6.76 1.11 -11.71
N GLY A 54 -7.57 0.06 -11.57
CA GLY A 54 -8.74 -0.22 -12.41
C GLY A 54 -8.40 -0.58 -13.86
N ARG A 55 -7.13 -0.89 -14.16
CA ARG A 55 -6.70 -1.25 -15.51
C ARG A 55 -6.79 -2.75 -15.73
N GLU A 56 -7.26 -3.11 -16.91
CA GLU A 56 -7.21 -4.49 -17.39
C GLU A 56 -5.83 -4.87 -17.89
N LYS A 57 -5.56 -6.18 -17.92
CA LYS A 57 -4.33 -6.75 -18.47
C LYS A 57 -4.06 -6.22 -19.88
N TRP A 58 -2.82 -5.85 -20.13
CA TRP A 58 -2.32 -5.45 -21.44
C TRP A 58 -1.62 -6.62 -22.09
N ASP A 59 -2.13 -7.06 -23.23
CA ASP A 59 -1.45 -8.05 -24.05
C ASP A 59 -0.13 -7.50 -24.61
N ALA A 60 0.80 -8.41 -24.90
CA ALA A 60 2.03 -8.07 -25.60
C ALA A 60 1.73 -7.59 -27.02
N THR A 61 2.45 -6.55 -27.44
CA THR A 61 2.50 -6.08 -28.84
C THR A 61 3.95 -6.17 -29.33
N GLU A 62 4.20 -5.89 -30.60
CA GLU A 62 5.57 -5.89 -31.16
C GLU A 62 6.51 -4.92 -30.41
N ASP A 63 5.96 -3.82 -29.86
CA ASP A 63 6.71 -2.75 -29.20
C ASP A 63 6.59 -2.75 -27.66
N ARG A 64 5.76 -3.62 -27.07
CA ARG A 64 5.45 -3.60 -25.63
C ARG A 64 5.27 -5.01 -25.08
N ALA A 65 5.95 -5.30 -23.96
CA ALA A 65 5.71 -6.51 -23.20
C ALA A 65 4.27 -6.57 -22.63
N GLU A 66 3.83 -7.78 -22.32
CA GLU A 66 2.60 -8.00 -21.56
C GLU A 66 2.71 -7.34 -20.18
N VAL A 67 1.63 -6.68 -19.73
CA VAL A 67 1.55 -6.10 -18.38
C VAL A 67 0.25 -6.54 -17.71
N ASP A 68 0.38 -7.26 -16.61
CA ASP A 68 -0.74 -7.65 -15.76
C ASP A 68 -1.02 -6.56 -14.72
N TRP A 69 -1.82 -5.57 -15.12
CA TRP A 69 -2.18 -4.45 -14.24
C TRP A 69 -2.94 -4.86 -12.98
N PRO A 70 -3.92 -5.79 -13.02
CA PRO A 70 -4.55 -6.30 -11.80
C PRO A 70 -3.53 -6.88 -10.82
N LYS A 71 -2.50 -7.57 -11.30
CA LYS A 71 -1.42 -8.09 -10.45
C LYS A 71 -0.56 -6.97 -9.86
N VAL A 72 -0.24 -5.94 -10.64
CA VAL A 72 0.49 -4.75 -10.15
C VAL A 72 -0.32 -4.02 -9.09
N GLU A 73 -1.63 -3.84 -9.31
CA GLU A 73 -2.53 -3.18 -8.36
C GLU A 73 -2.62 -3.99 -7.05
N ALA A 74 -2.81 -5.31 -7.15
CA ALA A 74 -2.84 -6.21 -6.00
C ALA A 74 -1.54 -6.15 -5.19
N LEU A 75 -0.39 -6.05 -5.85
CA LEU A 75 0.91 -5.91 -5.18
C LEU A 75 0.98 -4.63 -4.34
N HIS A 76 0.49 -3.51 -4.87
CA HIS A 76 0.42 -2.25 -4.11
C HIS A 76 -0.57 -2.35 -2.94
N LYS A 77 -1.75 -2.97 -3.14
CA LYS A 77 -2.71 -3.23 -2.06
C LYS A 77 -2.06 -4.05 -0.94
N GLU A 78 -1.29 -5.08 -1.27
CA GLU A 78 -0.55 -5.87 -0.29
C GLU A 78 0.51 -5.04 0.44
N ALA A 79 1.27 -4.21 -0.29
CA ALA A 79 2.26 -3.32 0.30
C ALA A 79 1.63 -2.31 1.27
N PHE A 80 0.47 -1.73 0.93
CA PHE A 80 -0.27 -0.84 1.84
C PHE A 80 -0.72 -1.58 3.10
N ASN A 81 -1.22 -2.81 2.98
CA ASN A 81 -1.61 -3.63 4.14
C ASN A 81 -0.42 -4.00 5.04
N LEU A 82 0.79 -4.06 4.49
CA LEU A 82 2.00 -4.22 5.29
C LEU A 82 2.33 -2.97 6.11
N VAL A 83 2.13 -1.77 5.56
CA VAL A 83 2.56 -0.51 6.20
C VAL A 83 1.46 0.22 6.96
N LEU A 84 0.18 -0.11 6.74
CA LEU A 84 -0.95 0.44 7.50
C LEU A 84 -1.27 -0.46 8.70
N VAL A 85 -1.55 0.14 9.85
CA VAL A 85 -1.88 -0.58 11.10
C VAL A 85 -3.19 -1.34 10.94
N GLU A 86 -4.21 -0.67 10.39
CA GLU A 86 -5.55 -1.24 10.15
C GLU A 86 -5.63 -2.01 8.83
N GLY A 87 -4.65 -1.83 7.94
CA GLY A 87 -4.79 -2.18 6.54
C GLY A 87 -5.79 -1.27 5.81
N LEU A 88 -6.11 -1.63 4.58
CA LEU A 88 -7.09 -0.98 3.72
C LEU A 88 -8.10 -2.02 3.26
N THR A 89 -9.35 -1.89 3.70
CA THR A 89 -10.45 -2.76 3.25
C THR A 89 -10.83 -2.44 1.80
N GLU A 90 -11.53 -3.35 1.12
CA GLU A 90 -12.00 -3.09 -0.25
C GLU A 90 -12.98 -1.91 -0.31
N GLU A 91 -13.88 -1.76 0.67
CA GLU A 91 -14.80 -0.62 0.71
C GLU A 91 -14.04 0.71 0.85
N GLU A 92 -13.05 0.77 1.74
CA GLU A 92 -12.23 1.97 1.88
C GLU A 92 -11.40 2.24 0.64
N TYR A 93 -10.85 1.19 0.03
CA TYR A 93 -10.07 1.26 -1.20
C TYR A 93 -10.86 1.95 -2.33
N GLU A 94 -12.09 1.49 -2.57
CA GLU A 94 -12.97 2.05 -3.61
C GLU A 94 -13.37 3.51 -3.33
N ASN A 95 -13.26 3.97 -2.08
CA ASN A 95 -13.59 5.33 -1.65
C ASN A 95 -12.34 6.21 -1.38
N VAL A 96 -11.14 5.74 -1.70
CA VAL A 96 -9.92 6.58 -1.65
C VAL A 96 -10.03 7.68 -2.70
N ASN A 97 -9.85 8.93 -2.29
CA ASN A 97 -9.90 10.07 -3.19
C ASN A 97 -8.52 10.38 -3.81
N GLU A 98 -8.44 11.37 -4.69
CA GLU A 98 -7.19 11.73 -5.37
C GLU A 98 -6.05 12.10 -4.39
N GLU A 99 -6.37 12.80 -3.31
CA GLU A 99 -5.40 13.15 -2.27
C GLU A 99 -4.91 11.90 -1.52
N GLY A 100 -5.82 10.99 -1.18
CA GLY A 100 -5.50 9.70 -0.58
C GLY A 100 -4.61 8.83 -1.44
N ILE A 101 -4.82 8.81 -2.76
CA ILE A 101 -3.91 8.11 -3.69
C ILE A 101 -2.50 8.71 -3.62
N LYS A 102 -2.36 10.04 -3.55
CA LYS A 102 -1.06 10.70 -3.41
C LYS A 102 -0.39 10.37 -2.08
N GLU A 103 -1.15 10.38 -0.99
CA GLU A 103 -0.65 9.97 0.34
C GLU A 103 -0.16 8.52 0.33
N LEU A 104 -0.91 7.59 -0.28
CA LEU A 104 -0.51 6.19 -0.40
C LEU A 104 0.77 6.02 -1.22
N VAL A 105 0.89 6.70 -2.36
CA VAL A 105 2.11 6.68 -3.18
C VAL A 105 3.30 7.24 -2.40
N GLY A 106 3.14 8.41 -1.78
CA GLY A 106 4.18 9.03 -0.97
C GLY A 106 4.55 8.21 0.26
N LEU A 107 3.61 7.44 0.81
CA LEU A 107 3.88 6.50 1.89
C LEU A 107 4.82 5.39 1.43
N LEU A 108 4.55 4.72 0.31
CA LEU A 108 5.42 3.64 -0.17
C LEU A 108 6.81 4.15 -0.57
N GLU A 109 6.92 5.36 -1.12
CA GLU A 109 8.21 5.99 -1.42
C GLU A 109 9.10 6.18 -0.16
N ARG A 110 8.52 6.24 1.05
CA ARG A 110 9.30 6.29 2.31
C ARG A 110 9.89 4.92 2.70
N PHE A 111 9.35 3.83 2.17
CA PHE A 111 9.76 2.46 2.46
C PHE A 111 10.62 1.83 1.35
N LEU A 112 10.59 2.39 0.14
CA LEU A 112 11.39 1.95 -1.01
C LEU A 112 12.71 2.69 -1.08
#